data_AF-A0A4V1S9J4-F1
#
_entry.id   AF-A0A4V1S9J4-F1
#
_cell.length_a   1.000
_cell.length_b   1.000
_cell.length_c   1.000
_cell.angle_alpha   90.00
_cell.angle_beta   90.00
_cell.angle_gamma   90.00
#
_symmetry.space_group_name_H-M   'P 1'
#
loop_
_entity.id
_entity.type
_entity.pdbx_description
1 polymer ?
#
loop_
_entity_poly.entity_id
_entity_poly.type
_entity_poly.pdbx_seq_one_letter_code
_entity_poly.pdbx_strand_id
1 'polypeptide(L)'
;MNRKLFNTRNAALPATDTVNEAGGKAYALSAEQKLAQLAATGCLNQTFYAGAETQMDTILATAAACDAKFVARTAIFARRHGFMKDMPALLLAHLAQHDAELLAKVFSRVIDDGKMLRNFVQAVRSGVTGRKSLGTAPKRLVKQWLDGHSDDQIFRASVGQQPSLADVVKMVHPRPATPQRQALYGWLCSRKVEMELLPPLVREFEAFKGSPGTAMPDVPFQMLTALSLGQAHWMQ
;
A
#
# COMPACT_ATOMS: atom_id res chain seq x y z
N MET A 1 22.31 47.75 -25.39
CA MET A 1 22.43 46.55 -24.54
C MET A 1 23.73 45.83 -24.91
N ASN A 2 24.61 45.57 -23.95
CA ASN A 2 25.91 44.95 -24.23
C ASN A 2 25.73 43.46 -24.62
N ARG A 3 25.78 43.19 -25.92
CA ARG A 3 25.59 41.84 -26.47
C ARG A 3 26.64 40.83 -26.00
N LYS A 4 27.78 41.22 -25.42
CA LYS A 4 28.76 40.29 -24.84
C LYS A 4 28.39 39.84 -23.42
N LEU A 5 27.82 40.74 -22.61
CA LEU A 5 27.41 40.48 -21.23
C LEU A 5 26.05 39.78 -21.14
N PHE A 6 25.17 39.97 -22.12
CA PHE A 6 23.81 39.41 -22.14
C PHE A 6 23.60 38.37 -23.25
N ASN A 7 24.67 37.70 -23.72
CA ASN A 7 24.56 36.61 -24.70
C ASN A 7 24.22 35.29 -24.03
N THR A 8 22.93 35.01 -23.81
CA THR A 8 22.46 33.73 -23.27
C THR A 8 22.65 32.54 -24.24
N ARG A 9 23.04 32.79 -25.51
CA ARG A 9 23.32 31.71 -26.49
C ARG A 9 24.63 30.96 -26.24
N ASN A 10 25.52 31.49 -25.41
CA ASN A 10 26.82 30.88 -25.08
C ASN A 10 26.88 30.29 -23.67
N ALA A 11 25.76 30.16 -22.96
CA ALA A 11 25.75 29.30 -21.78
C ALA A 11 25.99 27.87 -22.28
N ALA A 12 27.23 27.38 -22.13
CA ALA A 12 27.59 26.02 -22.49
C ALA A 12 26.71 25.08 -21.68
N LEU A 13 25.68 24.53 -22.32
CA LEU A 13 24.91 23.46 -21.73
C LEU A 13 25.89 22.32 -21.43
N PRO A 14 25.78 21.66 -20.26
CA PRO A 14 26.64 20.54 -19.93
C PRO A 14 26.62 19.51 -21.05
N ALA A 15 27.75 18.85 -21.30
CA ALA A 15 27.79 17.78 -22.29
C ALA A 15 26.83 16.65 -21.87
N THR A 16 26.12 16.07 -22.83
CA THR A 16 25.27 14.90 -22.61
C THR A 16 26.15 13.73 -22.17
N ASP A 17 25.76 13.03 -21.11
CA ASP A 17 26.53 11.97 -20.45
C ASP A 17 25.89 10.58 -20.61
N THR A 18 24.75 10.48 -21.29
CA THR A 18 24.10 9.20 -21.59
C THR A 18 23.28 9.24 -22.89
N VAL A 19 22.66 8.11 -23.24
CA VAL A 19 21.67 7.97 -24.30
C VAL A 19 20.36 7.44 -23.74
N ASN A 20 19.23 7.84 -24.34
CA ASN A 20 17.92 7.29 -23.98
C ASN A 20 17.68 5.92 -24.63
N GLU A 21 16.55 5.28 -24.29
CA GLU A 21 16.14 3.96 -24.84
C GLU A 21 16.00 3.95 -26.38
N ALA A 22 15.85 5.12 -27.02
CA ALA A 22 15.78 5.27 -28.47
C ALA A 22 17.14 5.64 -29.11
N GLY A 23 18.24 5.63 -28.36
CA GLY A 23 19.59 5.95 -28.83
C GLY A 23 19.89 7.45 -29.01
N GLY A 24 18.99 8.34 -28.57
CA GLY A 24 19.20 9.78 -28.60
C GLY A 24 20.05 10.28 -27.42
N LYS A 25 20.81 11.36 -27.62
CA LYS A 25 21.63 11.98 -26.56
C LYS A 25 20.76 12.47 -25.39
N ALA A 26 21.18 12.19 -24.16
CA ALA A 26 20.43 12.49 -22.95
C ALA A 26 21.34 12.83 -21.76
N TYR A 27 20.72 13.15 -20.62
CA TYR A 27 21.39 13.39 -19.34
C TYR A 27 21.00 12.31 -18.33
N ALA A 28 21.97 11.76 -17.62
CA ALA A 28 21.76 10.76 -16.60
C ALA A 28 21.04 11.39 -15.39
N LEU A 29 19.95 10.75 -14.96
CA LEU A 29 19.30 11.13 -13.71
C LEU A 29 20.13 10.62 -12.52
N SER A 30 20.23 11.44 -11.47
CA SER A 30 20.71 10.94 -10.18
C SER A 30 19.76 9.85 -9.66
N ALA A 31 20.23 9.00 -8.73
CA ALA A 31 19.40 7.97 -8.13
C ALA A 31 18.12 8.57 -7.49
N GLU A 32 18.27 9.70 -6.78
CA GLU A 32 17.15 10.42 -6.17
C GLU A 32 16.15 10.95 -7.21
N GLN A 33 16.63 11.55 -8.29
CA GLN A 33 15.78 12.04 -9.38
C GLN A 33 15.05 10.90 -10.07
N LYS A 34 15.75 9.79 -10.34
CA LYS A 34 15.18 8.59 -10.94
C LYS A 34 14.13 7.98 -10.04
N LEU A 35 14.39 7.85 -8.73
CA LEU A 35 13.42 7.31 -7.78
C LEU A 35 12.20 8.21 -7.66
N ALA A 36 12.38 9.53 -7.60
CA ALA A 36 11.27 10.49 -7.56
C ALA A 36 10.41 10.41 -8.82
N GLN A 37 11.03 10.32 -10.00
CA GLN A 37 10.33 10.14 -11.27
C GLN A 37 9.52 8.84 -11.26
N LEU A 38 10.16 7.70 -10.95
CA LEU A 38 9.50 6.40 -10.86
C LEU A 38 8.36 6.42 -9.84
N ALA A 39 8.53 7.10 -8.71
CA ALA A 39 7.50 7.16 -7.68
C ALA A 39 6.30 8.04 -8.06
N ALA A 40 6.50 9.03 -8.93
CA ALA A 40 5.44 9.91 -9.42
C ALA A 40 4.72 9.37 -10.66
N THR A 41 5.41 8.61 -11.52
CA THR A 41 4.87 8.17 -12.83
C THR A 41 4.75 6.66 -12.99
N GLY A 42 5.40 5.88 -12.12
CA GLY A 42 5.45 4.43 -12.20
C GLY A 42 4.16 3.78 -11.74
N CYS A 43 3.29 3.45 -12.67
CA CYS A 43 2.37 2.34 -12.50
C CYS A 43 3.20 1.06 -12.66
N LEU A 44 3.22 0.16 -11.67
CA LEU A 44 3.83 -1.18 -11.73
C LEU A 44 3.05 -2.12 -12.67
N ASN A 45 2.68 -1.63 -13.85
CA ASN A 45 2.01 -2.33 -14.92
C ASN A 45 2.96 -2.37 -16.11
N GLN A 46 2.72 -3.26 -17.08
CA GLN A 46 3.50 -3.26 -18.32
C GLN A 46 3.49 -1.86 -18.94
N THR A 47 4.68 -1.30 -19.13
CA THR A 47 4.86 -0.09 -19.93
C THR A 47 5.38 -0.51 -21.31
N PHE A 48 5.26 0.37 -22.30
CA PHE A 48 5.65 0.08 -23.69
C PHE A 48 7.12 -0.38 -23.85
N TYR A 49 8.00 -0.06 -22.88
CA TYR A 49 9.43 -0.36 -22.92
C TYR A 49 9.94 -1.30 -21.81
N ALA A 50 9.13 -1.67 -20.81
CA ALA A 50 9.59 -2.52 -19.70
C ALA A 50 8.49 -3.43 -19.14
N GLY A 51 8.86 -4.69 -18.89
CA GLY A 51 8.05 -5.64 -18.13
C GLY A 51 7.98 -5.27 -16.64
N ALA A 52 6.91 -5.70 -15.97
CA ALA A 52 6.65 -5.34 -14.57
C ALA A 52 7.76 -5.80 -13.60
N GLU A 53 8.37 -6.97 -13.86
CA GLU A 53 9.49 -7.49 -13.05
C GLU A 53 10.75 -6.62 -13.18
N THR A 54 11.13 -6.29 -14.43
CA THR A 54 12.28 -5.42 -14.71
C THR A 54 12.10 -4.02 -14.13
N GLN A 55 10.87 -3.50 -14.13
CA GLN A 55 10.56 -2.21 -13.53
C GLN A 55 10.70 -2.23 -12.01
N MET A 56 10.22 -3.31 -11.35
CA MET A 56 10.36 -3.49 -9.91
C MET A 56 11.82 -3.60 -9.48
N ASP A 57 12.62 -4.40 -10.19
CA ASP A 57 14.06 -4.53 -9.92
C ASP A 57 14.77 -3.18 -10.07
N THR A 58 14.41 -2.41 -11.10
CA THR A 58 14.92 -1.05 -11.30
C THR A 58 14.57 -0.14 -10.12
N ILE A 59 13.34 -0.20 -9.61
CA ILE A 59 12.91 0.61 -8.46
C ILE A 59 13.71 0.23 -7.21
N LEU A 60 13.85 -1.07 -6.93
CA LEU A 60 14.58 -1.54 -5.74
C LEU A 60 16.07 -1.21 -5.81
N ALA A 61 16.70 -1.38 -6.98
CA ALA A 61 18.08 -0.97 -7.21
C ALA A 61 18.26 0.55 -7.05
N THR A 62 17.33 1.34 -7.59
CA THR A 62 17.37 2.80 -7.46
C THR A 62 17.16 3.24 -6.00
N ALA A 63 16.24 2.59 -5.27
CA ALA A 63 16.00 2.85 -3.86
C ALA A 63 17.22 2.50 -2.99
N ALA A 64 17.89 1.38 -3.26
CA ALA A 64 19.11 0.98 -2.58
C ALA A 64 20.29 1.95 -2.83
N ALA A 65 20.28 2.67 -3.94
CA ALA A 65 21.26 3.71 -4.26
C ALA A 65 20.92 5.10 -3.66
N CYS A 66 19.77 5.24 -2.98
CA CYS A 66 19.36 6.48 -2.32
C CYS A 66 19.58 6.42 -0.80
N ASP A 67 19.68 7.59 -0.17
CA ASP A 67 19.61 7.68 1.30
C ASP A 67 18.24 7.20 1.81
N ALA A 68 18.23 6.48 2.93
CA ALA A 68 17.00 5.92 3.49
C ALA A 68 15.94 7.00 3.81
N LYS A 69 16.36 8.20 4.25
CA LYS A 69 15.44 9.33 4.48
C LYS A 69 14.82 9.84 3.20
N PHE A 70 15.58 9.82 2.10
CA PHE A 70 15.03 10.15 0.78
C PHE A 70 13.98 9.12 0.38
N VAL A 71 14.27 7.82 0.49
CA VAL A 71 13.31 6.73 0.21
C VAL A 71 12.03 6.89 1.02
N ALA A 72 12.14 7.17 2.32
CA ALA A 72 11.00 7.36 3.21
C ALA A 72 10.15 8.59 2.86
N ARG A 73 10.79 9.71 2.51
CA ARG A 73 10.09 10.92 2.04
C ARG A 73 9.36 10.66 0.72
N THR A 74 10.00 9.94 -0.19
CA THR A 74 9.42 9.55 -1.48
C THR A 74 8.21 8.62 -1.29
N ALA A 75 8.27 7.65 -0.38
CA ALA A 75 7.12 6.80 -0.05
C ALA A 75 5.91 7.61 0.46
N ILE A 76 6.16 8.58 1.35
CA ILE A 76 5.11 9.49 1.84
C ILE A 76 4.53 10.33 0.69
N PHE A 77 5.39 10.91 -0.15
CA PHE A 77 4.97 11.74 -1.27
C PHE A 77 4.13 10.95 -2.28
N ALA A 78 4.60 9.76 -2.66
CA ALA A 78 3.91 8.86 -3.58
C ALA A 78 2.51 8.51 -3.07
N ARG A 79 2.34 8.26 -1.76
CA ARG A 79 1.01 8.01 -1.18
C ARG A 79 0.14 9.27 -1.11
N ARG A 80 0.66 10.37 -0.56
CA ARG A 80 -0.15 11.54 -0.19
C ARG A 80 -0.45 12.49 -1.35
N HIS A 81 0.45 12.58 -2.32
CA HIS A 81 0.34 13.49 -3.46
C HIS A 81 0.24 12.75 -4.78
N GLY A 82 0.91 11.59 -4.92
CA GLY A 82 0.80 10.74 -6.10
C GLY A 82 -0.40 9.79 -6.07
N PHE A 83 -1.07 9.63 -4.92
CA PHE A 83 -2.17 8.67 -4.71
C PHE A 83 -1.83 7.21 -5.11
N MET A 84 -0.53 6.91 -5.13
CA MET A 84 0.01 5.61 -5.47
C MET A 84 -0.31 4.59 -4.37
N LYS A 85 -0.30 3.30 -4.74
CA LYS A 85 -0.61 2.20 -3.82
C LYS A 85 0.56 1.23 -3.72
N ASP A 86 0.97 0.65 -4.83
CA ASP A 86 1.99 -0.42 -4.82
C ASP A 86 3.40 0.13 -4.61
N MET A 87 3.75 1.24 -5.28
CA MET A 87 5.02 1.94 -5.10
C MET A 87 5.32 2.30 -3.63
N PRO A 88 4.47 3.07 -2.91
CA PRO A 88 4.77 3.42 -1.52
C PRO A 88 4.81 2.19 -0.59
N ALA A 89 4.01 1.16 -0.85
CA ALA A 89 4.09 -0.11 -0.11
C ALA A 89 5.41 -0.85 -0.34
N LEU A 90 5.91 -0.88 -1.59
CA LEU A 90 7.19 -1.48 -1.96
C LEU A 90 8.36 -0.74 -1.30
N LEU A 91 8.34 0.60 -1.29
CA LEU A 91 9.38 1.41 -0.63
C LEU A 91 9.39 1.20 0.89
N LEU A 92 8.23 1.03 1.53
CA LEU A 92 8.18 0.62 2.93
C LEU A 92 8.72 -0.79 3.15
N ALA A 93 8.43 -1.73 2.26
CA ALA A 93 8.98 -3.09 2.34
C ALA A 93 10.51 -3.10 2.16
N HIS A 94 11.05 -2.21 1.32
CA HIS A 94 12.49 -1.97 1.21
C HIS A 94 13.06 -1.42 2.53
N LEU A 95 12.46 -0.37 3.10
CA LEU A 95 12.87 0.18 4.41
C LEU A 95 12.81 -0.85 5.54
N ALA A 96 11.87 -1.80 5.49
CA ALA A 96 11.79 -2.88 6.48
C ALA A 96 13.06 -3.75 6.57
N GLN A 97 13.86 -3.82 5.51
CA GLN A 97 15.14 -4.55 5.52
C GLN A 97 16.34 -3.64 5.82
N HIS A 98 16.23 -2.32 5.62
CA HIS A 98 17.38 -1.42 5.62
C HIS A 98 17.37 -0.45 6.81
N ASP A 99 16.20 0.04 7.23
CA ASP A 99 16.05 1.00 8.32
C ASP A 99 14.68 0.83 9.02
N ALA A 100 14.67 -0.04 10.04
CA ALA A 100 13.46 -0.33 10.80
C ALA A 100 12.97 0.85 11.66
N GLU A 101 13.85 1.75 12.06
CA GLU A 101 13.50 2.94 12.84
C GLU A 101 12.75 3.93 11.95
N LEU A 102 13.28 4.19 10.77
CA LEU A 102 12.66 5.08 9.80
C LEU A 102 11.35 4.50 9.28
N LEU A 103 11.28 3.19 9.01
CA LEU A 103 10.03 2.50 8.72
C LEU A 103 8.98 2.83 9.78
N ALA A 104 9.30 2.68 11.07
CA ALA A 104 8.36 2.93 12.15
C ALA A 104 7.87 4.38 12.18
N LYS A 105 8.72 5.36 11.84
CA LYS A 105 8.36 6.79 11.77
C LYS A 105 7.40 7.12 10.63
N VAL A 106 7.44 6.39 9.52
CA VAL A 106 6.66 6.72 8.31
C VAL A 106 5.49 5.77 8.05
N PHE A 107 5.43 4.61 8.72
CA PHE A 107 4.45 3.56 8.46
C PHE A 107 3.01 4.06 8.45
N SER A 108 2.56 4.73 9.52
CA SER A 108 1.17 5.23 9.65
C SER A 108 0.83 6.38 8.69
N ARG A 109 1.84 7.03 8.11
CA ARG A 109 1.65 8.11 7.12
C ARG A 109 1.42 7.57 5.70
N VAL A 110 1.75 6.29 5.48
CA VAL A 110 1.63 5.60 4.19
C VAL A 110 0.56 4.51 4.24
N ILE A 111 0.45 3.79 5.36
CA ILE A 111 -0.51 2.71 5.60
C ILE A 111 -1.73 3.28 6.32
N ASP A 112 -2.53 4.03 5.57
CA ASP A 112 -3.72 4.76 6.04
C ASP A 112 -5.02 3.95 5.90
N ASP A 113 -5.03 2.88 5.11
CA ASP A 113 -6.19 2.02 4.90
C ASP A 113 -5.83 0.52 4.85
N GLY A 114 -6.85 -0.34 4.86
CA GLY A 114 -6.68 -1.79 4.80
C GLY A 114 -6.04 -2.29 3.50
N LYS A 115 -6.23 -1.56 2.38
CA LYS A 115 -5.62 -1.90 1.09
C LYS A 115 -4.11 -1.68 1.14
N MET A 116 -3.67 -0.54 1.65
CA MET A 116 -2.26 -0.23 1.85
C MET A 116 -1.60 -1.25 2.80
N LEU A 117 -2.30 -1.65 3.88
CA LEU A 117 -1.80 -2.69 4.78
C LEU A 117 -1.54 -4.01 4.05
N ARG A 118 -2.51 -4.48 3.25
CA ARG A 118 -2.35 -5.71 2.45
C ARG A 118 -1.25 -5.57 1.42
N ASN A 119 -1.16 -4.44 0.71
CA ASN A 119 -0.12 -4.18 -0.27
C ASN A 119 1.29 -4.27 0.36
N PHE A 120 1.48 -3.67 1.55
CA PHE A 120 2.73 -3.78 2.29
C PHE A 120 3.04 -5.24 2.68
N VAL A 121 2.05 -5.96 3.24
CA VAL A 121 2.23 -7.36 3.61
C VAL A 121 2.51 -8.24 2.38
N GLN A 122 1.88 -7.97 1.24
CA GLN A 122 2.12 -8.64 -0.03
C GLN A 122 3.56 -8.41 -0.52
N ALA A 123 4.01 -7.15 -0.52
CA ALA A 123 5.37 -6.78 -0.93
C ALA A 123 6.45 -7.39 -0.03
N VAL A 124 6.19 -7.53 1.27
CA VAL A 124 7.09 -8.27 2.17
C VAL A 124 7.02 -9.77 1.87
N ARG A 125 5.84 -10.40 1.88
CA ARG A 125 5.76 -11.87 1.76
C ARG A 125 6.17 -12.41 0.40
N SER A 126 6.13 -11.60 -0.66
CA SER A 126 6.59 -11.99 -2.00
C SER A 126 8.10 -12.31 -2.03
N GLY A 127 8.88 -11.75 -1.10
CA GLY A 127 10.32 -11.95 -1.06
C GLY A 127 11.11 -11.04 -1.99
N VAL A 128 10.45 -10.16 -2.76
CA VAL A 128 11.11 -9.26 -3.73
C VAL A 128 12.09 -8.30 -3.06
N THR A 129 11.88 -8.00 -1.77
CA THR A 129 12.78 -7.17 -0.96
C THR A 129 13.81 -7.97 -0.17
N GLY A 130 13.92 -9.29 -0.37
CA GLY A 130 14.95 -10.15 0.24
C GLY A 130 14.49 -10.99 1.45
N ARG A 131 13.25 -10.83 1.93
CA ARG A 131 12.67 -11.67 3.00
C ARG A 131 11.23 -12.02 2.67
N LYS A 132 10.82 -13.28 2.89
CA LYS A 132 9.45 -13.78 2.62
C LYS A 132 8.51 -13.75 3.84
N SER A 133 8.92 -13.09 4.92
CA SER A 133 8.20 -13.06 6.20
C SER A 133 8.28 -11.69 6.88
N LEU A 134 7.30 -11.40 7.74
CA LEU A 134 7.31 -10.19 8.57
C LEU A 134 8.32 -10.36 9.71
N GLY A 135 9.44 -9.64 9.62
CA GLY A 135 10.38 -9.50 10.74
C GLY A 135 9.76 -8.77 11.94
N THR A 136 10.49 -8.67 13.05
CA THR A 136 9.98 -8.11 14.31
C THR A 136 9.36 -6.72 14.16
N ALA A 137 10.02 -5.79 13.49
CA ALA A 137 9.52 -4.43 13.31
C ALA A 137 8.27 -4.36 12.41
N PRO A 138 8.26 -4.91 11.17
CA PRO A 138 7.04 -5.00 10.35
C PRO A 138 5.87 -5.69 11.05
N LYS A 139 6.12 -6.82 11.73
CA LYS A 139 5.08 -7.55 12.46
C LYS A 139 4.48 -6.70 13.58
N ARG A 140 5.31 -5.99 14.34
CA ARG A 140 4.87 -5.06 15.39
C ARG A 140 4.03 -3.90 14.82
N LEU A 141 4.45 -3.31 13.71
CA LEU A 141 3.72 -2.20 13.07
C LEU A 141 2.37 -2.63 12.53
N VAL A 142 2.27 -3.81 11.92
CA VAL A 142 0.98 -4.37 11.47
C VAL A 142 0.06 -4.65 12.67
N LYS A 143 0.58 -5.17 13.79
CA LYS A 143 -0.21 -5.30 15.03
C LYS A 143 -0.71 -3.96 15.54
N GLN A 144 0.17 -2.96 15.62
CA GLN A 144 -0.21 -1.61 16.06
C GLN A 144 -1.27 -0.99 15.15
N TRP A 145 -1.21 -1.23 13.85
CA TRP A 145 -2.26 -0.82 12.93
C TRP A 145 -3.59 -1.50 13.28
N LEU A 146 -3.60 -2.83 13.47
CA LEU A 146 -4.82 -3.55 13.85
C LEU A 146 -5.39 -3.08 15.20
N ASP A 147 -4.53 -2.87 16.18
CA ASP A 147 -4.91 -2.42 17.53
C ASP A 147 -5.42 -0.97 17.55
N GLY A 148 -4.94 -0.13 16.62
CA GLY A 148 -5.30 1.28 16.50
C GLY A 148 -6.58 1.58 15.72
N HIS A 149 -7.22 0.58 15.12
CA HIS A 149 -8.46 0.75 14.34
C HIS A 149 -9.65 0.14 15.09
N SER A 150 -10.85 0.69 14.92
CA SER A 150 -12.08 0.16 15.51
C SER A 150 -12.48 -1.21 14.93
N ASP A 151 -13.43 -1.89 15.56
CA ASP A 151 -13.99 -3.15 15.03
C ASP A 151 -14.60 -2.94 13.63
N ASP A 152 -15.37 -1.87 13.45
CA ASP A 152 -15.97 -1.52 12.17
C ASP A 152 -14.92 -1.19 11.11
N GLN A 153 -13.88 -0.43 11.46
CA GLN A 153 -12.79 -0.12 10.53
C GLN A 153 -12.06 -1.39 10.07
N ILE A 154 -11.79 -2.33 10.98
CA ILE A 154 -11.19 -3.64 10.64
C ILE A 154 -12.14 -4.47 9.78
N PHE A 155 -13.44 -4.46 10.08
CA PHE A 155 -14.43 -5.17 9.29
C PHE A 155 -14.54 -4.62 7.87
N ARG A 156 -14.65 -3.30 7.70
CA ARG A 156 -14.65 -2.65 6.37
C ARG A 156 -13.34 -2.89 5.62
N ALA A 157 -12.22 -2.94 6.35
CA ALA A 157 -10.92 -3.29 5.79
C ALA A 157 -10.82 -4.76 5.35
N SER A 158 -11.81 -5.62 5.62
CA SER A 158 -11.80 -7.03 5.16
C SER A 158 -11.99 -7.17 3.65
N VAL A 159 -12.50 -6.14 2.98
CA VAL A 159 -12.63 -6.09 1.52
C VAL A 159 -11.27 -6.24 0.86
N GLY A 160 -11.14 -7.17 -0.07
CA GLY A 160 -9.92 -7.44 -0.82
C GLY A 160 -9.27 -8.78 -0.44
N GLN A 161 -8.44 -9.28 -1.34
CA GLN A 161 -7.81 -10.60 -1.24
C GLN A 161 -6.33 -10.49 -1.61
N GLN A 162 -5.58 -11.57 -1.38
CA GLN A 162 -4.18 -11.73 -1.78
C GLN A 162 -3.19 -10.65 -1.28
N PRO A 163 -2.88 -10.61 0.02
CA PRO A 163 -3.43 -11.42 1.12
C PRO A 163 -4.81 -10.92 1.57
N SER A 164 -5.65 -11.81 2.07
CA SER A 164 -6.86 -11.40 2.79
C SER A 164 -6.50 -10.78 4.15
N LEU A 165 -7.42 -10.02 4.76
CA LEU A 165 -7.20 -9.55 6.15
C LEU A 165 -7.10 -10.73 7.13
N ALA A 166 -7.76 -11.86 6.84
CA ALA A 166 -7.61 -13.09 7.59
C ALA A 166 -6.18 -13.64 7.53
N ASP A 167 -5.54 -13.61 6.37
CA ASP A 167 -4.13 -14.01 6.22
C ASP A 167 -3.22 -13.08 7.03
N VAL A 168 -3.49 -11.77 7.03
CA VAL A 168 -2.74 -10.80 7.86
C VAL A 168 -2.87 -11.15 9.34
N VAL A 169 -4.08 -11.40 9.84
CA VAL A 169 -4.33 -11.81 11.23
C VAL A 169 -3.61 -13.11 11.56
N LYS A 170 -3.67 -14.12 10.69
CA LYS A 170 -2.96 -15.39 10.85
C LYS A 170 -1.44 -15.20 10.87
N MET A 171 -0.88 -14.30 10.07
CA MET A 171 0.56 -14.06 10.02
C MET A 171 1.08 -13.32 11.26
N VAL A 172 0.33 -12.32 11.75
CA VAL A 172 0.83 -11.48 12.85
C VAL A 172 0.43 -12.01 14.23
N HIS A 173 -0.66 -12.76 14.34
CA HIS A 173 -1.24 -13.21 15.60
C HIS A 173 -1.44 -12.02 16.57
N PRO A 174 -2.34 -11.07 16.25
CA PRO A 174 -2.66 -9.96 17.14
C PRO A 174 -3.34 -10.50 18.41
N ARG A 175 -3.10 -9.85 19.55
CA ARG A 175 -3.80 -10.19 20.79
C ARG A 175 -5.08 -9.34 20.82
N PRO A 176 -6.29 -9.93 20.79
CA PRO A 176 -7.51 -9.15 20.85
C PRO A 176 -7.60 -8.42 22.20
N ALA A 177 -7.99 -7.15 22.16
CA ALA A 177 -8.18 -6.33 23.36
C ALA A 177 -9.53 -6.61 24.07
N THR A 178 -10.52 -7.08 23.32
CA THR A 178 -11.88 -7.33 23.80
C THR A 178 -12.42 -8.67 23.29
N PRO A 179 -13.44 -9.27 23.95
CA PRO A 179 -14.15 -10.43 23.43
C PRO A 179 -14.73 -10.19 22.03
N GLN A 180 -15.23 -8.97 21.76
CA GLN A 180 -15.75 -8.57 20.45
C GLN A 180 -14.66 -8.59 19.38
N ARG A 181 -13.48 -8.04 19.68
CA ARG A 181 -12.33 -8.11 18.79
C ARG A 181 -11.90 -9.55 18.51
N GLN A 182 -11.92 -10.40 19.55
CA GLN A 182 -11.61 -11.81 19.42
C GLN A 182 -12.62 -12.52 18.49
N ALA A 183 -13.91 -12.25 18.65
CA ALA A 183 -14.96 -12.76 17.78
C ALA A 183 -14.79 -12.27 16.34
N LEU A 184 -14.48 -10.99 16.14
CA LEU A 184 -14.19 -10.43 14.80
C LEU A 184 -13.00 -11.12 14.12
N TYR A 185 -11.88 -11.32 14.83
CA TYR A 185 -10.74 -12.07 14.28
C TYR A 185 -11.08 -13.53 13.99
N GLY A 186 -11.91 -14.16 14.83
CA GLY A 186 -12.44 -15.51 14.60
C GLY A 186 -13.28 -15.57 13.33
N TRP A 187 -14.21 -14.64 13.16
CA TRP A 187 -15.07 -14.51 11.98
C TRP A 187 -14.28 -14.30 10.70
N LEU A 188 -13.30 -13.37 10.71
CA LEU A 188 -12.39 -13.15 9.57
C LEU A 188 -11.65 -14.45 9.19
N CYS A 189 -11.26 -15.24 10.18
CA CYS A 189 -10.58 -16.51 9.96
C CYS A 189 -11.52 -17.70 9.67
N SER A 190 -12.82 -17.44 9.44
CA SER A 190 -13.85 -18.47 9.21
C SER A 190 -13.95 -19.50 10.34
N ARG A 191 -13.73 -19.08 11.59
CA ARG A 191 -13.92 -19.91 12.78
C ARG A 191 -15.36 -19.80 13.26
N LYS A 192 -15.85 -20.83 13.96
CA LYS A 192 -17.12 -20.76 14.68
C LYS A 192 -17.00 -19.73 15.81
N VAL A 193 -17.89 -18.77 15.83
CA VAL A 193 -17.97 -17.69 16.82
C VAL A 193 -19.42 -17.48 17.24
N GLU A 194 -19.63 -17.07 18.47
CA GLU A 194 -20.95 -16.70 18.98
C GLU A 194 -21.40 -15.39 18.32
N MET A 195 -22.60 -15.40 17.72
CA MET A 195 -23.10 -14.25 16.98
C MET A 195 -23.30 -13.04 17.89
N GLU A 196 -23.65 -13.25 19.16
CA GLU A 196 -23.87 -12.18 20.14
C GLU A 196 -22.58 -11.40 20.44
N LEU A 197 -21.42 -12.04 20.33
CA LEU A 197 -20.11 -11.42 20.57
C LEU A 197 -19.58 -10.65 19.36
N LEU A 198 -20.18 -10.82 18.17
CA LEU A 198 -19.74 -10.08 17.00
C LEU A 198 -20.04 -8.58 17.12
N PRO A 199 -19.18 -7.72 16.53
CA PRO A 199 -19.49 -6.30 16.42
C PRO A 199 -20.84 -6.07 15.73
N PRO A 200 -21.62 -5.05 16.14
CA PRO A 200 -22.96 -4.79 15.60
C PRO A 200 -23.03 -4.80 14.08
N LEU A 201 -22.10 -4.11 13.43
CA LEU A 201 -22.04 -4.02 11.97
C LEU A 201 -21.84 -5.38 11.28
N VAL A 202 -21.09 -6.30 11.91
CA VAL A 202 -20.90 -7.66 11.38
C VAL A 202 -22.19 -8.46 11.52
N ARG A 203 -22.91 -8.31 12.64
CA ARG A 203 -24.20 -8.98 12.85
C ARG A 203 -25.25 -8.50 11.87
N GLU A 204 -25.33 -7.19 11.64
CA GLU A 204 -26.21 -6.58 10.65
C GLU A 204 -25.91 -7.09 9.23
N PHE A 205 -24.63 -7.15 8.86
CA PHE A 205 -24.21 -7.69 7.58
C PHE A 205 -24.56 -9.18 7.41
N GLU A 206 -24.31 -10.02 8.42
CA GLU A 206 -24.65 -11.44 8.37
C GLU A 206 -26.18 -11.68 8.34
N ALA A 207 -26.95 -10.87 9.08
CA ALA A 207 -28.41 -10.91 9.02
C ALA A 207 -28.92 -10.53 7.62
N PHE A 208 -28.37 -9.47 7.03
CA PHE A 208 -28.71 -9.02 5.68
C PHE A 208 -28.38 -10.08 4.62
N LYS A 209 -27.28 -10.84 4.78
CA LYS A 209 -26.95 -11.96 3.88
C LYS A 209 -27.99 -13.09 3.90
N GLY A 210 -28.55 -13.40 5.08
CA GLY A 210 -29.51 -14.48 5.25
C GLY A 210 -30.94 -14.08 4.86
N SER A 211 -31.34 -12.86 5.19
CA SER A 211 -32.65 -12.29 4.85
C SER A 211 -32.48 -10.80 4.54
N PRO A 212 -32.28 -10.44 3.25
CA PRO A 212 -32.13 -9.04 2.86
C PRO A 212 -33.40 -8.26 3.19
N GLY A 213 -33.34 -7.45 4.25
CA GLY A 213 -34.36 -6.45 4.58
C GLY A 213 -34.23 -5.22 3.68
N THR A 214 -35.07 -4.20 3.87
CA THR A 214 -35.06 -2.98 3.04
C THR A 214 -33.91 -2.02 3.34
N ALA A 215 -33.32 -2.07 4.54
CA ALA A 215 -32.22 -1.18 4.94
C ALA A 215 -30.86 -1.86 4.69
N MET A 216 -29.95 -1.18 3.98
CA MET A 216 -28.61 -1.70 3.76
C MET A 216 -27.69 -1.45 4.97
N PRO A 217 -26.84 -2.43 5.34
CA PRO A 217 -25.81 -2.20 6.36
C PRO A 217 -24.77 -1.20 5.86
N ASP A 218 -24.19 -0.41 6.77
CA ASP A 218 -23.16 0.60 6.46
C ASP A 218 -21.77 -0.06 6.23
N VAL A 219 -21.68 -0.80 5.14
CA VAL A 219 -20.49 -1.52 4.68
C VAL A 219 -20.10 -1.07 3.27
N PRO A 220 -18.82 -1.23 2.88
CA PRO A 220 -18.41 -0.95 1.51
C PRO A 220 -19.26 -1.73 0.51
N PHE A 221 -19.71 -1.06 -0.54
CA PHE A 221 -20.56 -1.65 -1.58
C PHE A 221 -20.01 -2.97 -2.15
N GLN A 222 -18.69 -3.13 -2.23
CA GLN A 222 -18.04 -4.37 -2.68
C GLN A 222 -18.40 -5.61 -1.85
N MET A 223 -18.87 -5.44 -0.61
CA MET A 223 -19.35 -6.54 0.25
C MET A 223 -20.78 -6.97 -0.11
N LEU A 224 -21.54 -6.11 -0.79
CA LEU A 224 -22.94 -6.31 -1.13
C LEU A 224 -23.14 -6.82 -2.57
N THR A 225 -22.14 -6.65 -3.44
CA THR A 225 -22.24 -6.99 -4.88
C THR A 225 -22.52 -8.46 -5.17
N ALA A 226 -22.24 -9.36 -4.23
CA ALA A 226 -22.54 -10.79 -4.38
C ALA A 226 -23.96 -11.17 -3.93
N LEU A 227 -24.72 -10.22 -3.37
CA LEU A 227 -26.06 -10.44 -2.84
C LEU A 227 -27.13 -10.04 -3.86
N SER A 228 -28.30 -10.66 -3.78
CA SER A 228 -29.45 -10.32 -4.60
C SER A 228 -30.07 -9.00 -4.13
N LEU A 229 -29.58 -7.88 -4.67
CA LEU A 229 -30.07 -6.53 -4.32
C LEU A 229 -31.28 -6.14 -5.19
N GLY A 230 -32.40 -5.79 -4.55
CA GLY A 230 -33.60 -5.27 -5.20
C GLY A 230 -33.55 -3.76 -5.44
N GLN A 231 -34.54 -3.22 -6.17
CA GLN A 231 -34.60 -1.80 -6.54
C GLN A 231 -34.49 -0.85 -5.34
N ALA A 232 -35.14 -1.16 -4.22
CA ALA A 232 -35.08 -0.34 -3.01
C ALA A 232 -33.66 -0.17 -2.45
N HIS A 233 -32.78 -1.16 -2.64
CA HIS A 233 -31.38 -1.11 -2.18
C HIS A 233 -30.51 -0.23 -3.07
N TRP A 234 -30.86 -0.11 -4.37
CA TRP A 234 -30.13 0.72 -5.32
C TRP A 234 -30.50 2.21 -5.28
N MET A 235 -31.63 2.53 -4.63
CA MET A 235 -32.13 3.90 -4.51
C MET A 235 -31.68 4.60 -3.21
N GLN A 236 -30.95 3.88 -2.33
CA GLN A 236 -30.37 4.39 -1.09
C GLN A 236 -28.90 4.75 -1.30
#